data_AF-A0A024UL98-F1
#
_entry.id   AF-A0A024UL98-F1
#
_cell.length_a   1.000
_cell.length_b   1.000
_cell.length_c   1.000
_cell.angle_alpha   90.00
_cell.angle_beta   90.00
_cell.angle_gamma   90.00
#
_symmetry.space_group_name_H-M   'P 1'
#
loop_
_entity.id
_entity.type
_entity.pdbx_description
1 polymer ?
#
loop_
_entity_poly.entity_id
_entity_poly.type
_entity_poly.pdbx_seq_one_letter_code
_entity_poly.pdbx_strand_id
1 'polypeptide(L)'
;MVEFKPFYSQKHHMYGLKVEVSVLPIGLAINCSRHHGGNTADITIFKENMDFHIVASKKQPNEASLPDNGPLHTEYKDQWAILTDKGYQGIPEFSRGINPTKKQPNKLLTREEEATNAATSADRVIVENFFGRLYVLWGICANKYRWCRTCPKTNLHVKRNTMRSNDREHYRCQNRLNHIVVSTRSKRKGVKRNHAVDAECVLKQAIIVDSRMRQVRK
;
A
#
# COMPACT_ATOMS: atom_id res chain seq x y z
N MET A 1 11.85 -24.85 22.16
CA MET A 1 10.56 -24.57 21.49
C MET A 1 10.60 -23.14 20.99
N VAL A 2 10.33 -22.90 19.71
CA VAL A 2 10.27 -21.54 19.15
C VAL A 2 8.91 -20.93 19.52
N GLU A 3 8.91 -19.83 20.24
CA GLU A 3 7.71 -19.11 20.66
C GLU A 3 6.94 -18.59 19.43
N PHE A 4 5.71 -19.07 19.22
CA PHE A 4 4.86 -18.62 18.12
C PHE A 4 4.33 -17.21 18.41
N LYS A 5 4.80 -16.22 17.66
CA LYS A 5 4.45 -14.80 17.83
C LYS A 5 3.57 -14.32 16.66
N PRO A 6 2.25 -14.53 16.70
CA PRO A 6 1.34 -14.24 15.58
C PRO A 6 1.33 -12.75 15.18
N PHE A 7 1.60 -11.86 16.13
CA PHE A 7 1.56 -10.41 15.90
C PHE A 7 2.94 -9.80 15.65
N TYR A 8 4.03 -10.55 15.74
CA TYR A 8 5.37 -10.01 15.60
C TYR A 8 5.82 -9.95 14.13
N SER A 9 6.10 -8.75 13.63
CA SER A 9 6.65 -8.54 12.30
C SER A 9 8.18 -8.50 12.34
N GLN A 10 8.84 -9.57 11.91
CA GLN A 10 10.31 -9.66 11.86
C GLN A 10 10.96 -8.52 11.05
N LYS A 11 10.40 -8.15 9.88
CA LYS A 11 10.90 -7.04 9.04
C LYS A 11 10.99 -5.70 9.79
N HIS A 12 10.14 -5.48 10.78
CA HIS A 12 10.02 -4.19 11.47
C HIS A 12 10.33 -4.29 12.97
N HIS A 13 10.69 -5.47 13.47
CA HIS A 13 10.98 -5.74 14.88
C HIS A 13 9.90 -5.25 15.87
N MET A 14 8.62 -5.37 15.49
CA MET A 14 7.50 -4.77 16.23
C MET A 14 6.24 -5.63 16.16
N TYR A 15 5.35 -5.48 17.15
CA TYR A 15 4.05 -6.15 17.20
C TYR A 15 2.97 -5.31 16.52
N GLY A 16 2.13 -5.92 15.67
CA GLY A 16 1.08 -5.19 14.98
C GLY A 16 0.12 -6.09 14.20
N LEU A 17 -0.90 -5.44 13.63
CA LEU A 17 -1.81 -6.04 12.65
C LEU A 17 -1.46 -5.53 11.25
N LYS A 18 -1.57 -6.43 10.27
CA LYS A 18 -1.48 -6.09 8.85
C LYS A 18 -2.86 -5.93 8.24
N VAL A 19 -2.96 -5.04 7.27
CA VAL A 19 -4.14 -4.85 6.43
C VAL A 19 -3.69 -4.57 5.00
N GLU A 20 -4.40 -5.11 4.05
CA GLU A 20 -4.27 -4.78 2.65
C GLU A 20 -5.25 -3.66 2.28
N VAL A 21 -4.82 -2.70 1.45
CA VAL A 21 -5.66 -1.62 0.94
C VAL A 21 -5.47 -1.49 -0.55
N SER A 22 -6.53 -1.76 -1.32
CA SER A 22 -6.51 -1.60 -2.77
C SER A 22 -6.84 -0.16 -3.15
N VAL A 23 -6.03 0.46 -4.02
CA VAL A 23 -6.10 1.88 -4.35
C VAL A 23 -6.15 2.05 -5.86
N LEU A 24 -7.16 2.76 -6.35
CA LEU A 24 -7.31 3.05 -7.77
C LEU A 24 -6.22 4.00 -8.29
N PRO A 25 -5.99 4.04 -9.62
CA PRO A 25 -5.18 5.06 -10.29
C PRO A 25 -5.56 6.51 -9.99
N ILE A 26 -6.82 6.76 -9.67
CA ILE A 26 -7.30 8.08 -9.23
C ILE A 26 -6.99 8.36 -7.75
N GLY A 27 -6.27 7.43 -7.10
CA GLY A 27 -5.87 7.33 -5.69
C GLY A 27 -6.99 7.34 -4.67
N LEU A 28 -8.11 6.71 -5.02
CA LEU A 28 -9.15 6.36 -4.07
C LEU A 28 -8.94 4.92 -3.60
N ALA A 29 -8.92 4.69 -2.29
CA ALA A 29 -8.98 3.36 -1.73
C ALA A 29 -10.37 2.75 -1.95
N ILE A 30 -10.43 1.57 -2.53
CA ILE A 30 -11.69 0.86 -2.85
C ILE A 30 -11.92 -0.37 -1.99
N ASN A 31 -10.88 -0.85 -1.29
CA ASN A 31 -10.98 -1.96 -0.37
C ASN A 31 -10.00 -1.80 0.78
N CYS A 32 -10.36 -2.37 1.93
CA CYS A 32 -9.47 -2.61 3.04
C CYS A 32 -9.78 -4.00 3.60
N SER A 33 -8.79 -4.90 3.59
CA SER A 33 -8.96 -6.27 4.07
C SER A 33 -9.25 -6.31 5.57
N ARG A 34 -9.64 -7.49 6.05
CA ARG A 34 -9.65 -7.78 7.49
C ARG A 34 -8.26 -7.62 8.09
N HIS A 35 -8.18 -7.55 9.41
CA HIS A 35 -6.90 -7.50 10.11
C HIS A 35 -6.24 -8.89 10.13
N HIS A 36 -4.95 -8.93 9.85
CA HIS A 36 -4.11 -10.14 9.92
C HIS A 36 -2.98 -9.94 10.93
N GLY A 37 -2.37 -11.04 11.38
CA GLY A 37 -1.23 -10.99 12.28
C GLY A 37 0.00 -10.32 11.65
N GLY A 38 0.83 -9.67 12.47
CA GLY A 38 2.09 -9.06 12.04
C GLY A 38 3.08 -10.05 11.41
N ASN A 39 2.96 -11.35 11.69
CA ASN A 39 3.78 -12.39 11.08
C ASN A 39 3.21 -12.94 9.76
N THR A 40 1.95 -12.64 9.41
CA THR A 40 1.29 -13.19 8.21
C THR A 40 2.03 -12.75 6.96
N ALA A 41 2.34 -13.65 6.03
CA ALA A 41 3.02 -13.28 4.80
C ALA A 41 2.12 -12.42 3.90
N ASP A 42 2.73 -11.46 3.21
CA ASP A 42 2.01 -10.48 2.39
C ASP A 42 1.20 -11.18 1.27
N ILE A 43 1.77 -12.20 0.63
CA ILE A 43 1.05 -13.04 -0.36
C ILE A 43 -0.13 -13.82 0.21
N THR A 44 -0.09 -14.20 1.49
CA THR A 44 -1.21 -14.90 2.14
C THR A 44 -2.41 -13.98 2.27
N ILE A 45 -2.17 -12.70 2.63
CA ILE A 45 -3.23 -11.68 2.71
C ILE A 45 -3.87 -11.47 1.33
N PHE A 46 -3.05 -11.38 0.27
CA PHE A 46 -3.53 -11.27 -1.11
C PHE A 46 -4.39 -12.47 -1.52
N LYS A 47 -3.95 -13.70 -1.20
CA LYS A 47 -4.71 -14.92 -1.50
C LYS A 47 -6.04 -14.98 -0.75
N GLU A 48 -6.09 -14.53 0.50
CA GLU A 48 -7.34 -14.44 1.26
C GLU A 48 -8.30 -13.38 0.71
N ASN A 49 -7.80 -12.39 -0.02
CA ASN A 49 -8.58 -11.29 -0.62
C ASN A 49 -8.85 -11.49 -2.13
N MET A 50 -8.63 -12.71 -2.64
CA MET A 50 -8.66 -13.02 -4.07
C MET A 50 -10.00 -12.69 -4.74
N ASP A 51 -11.11 -12.99 -4.07
CA ASP A 51 -12.46 -12.76 -4.61
C ASP A 51 -12.65 -11.28 -4.95
N PHE A 52 -12.17 -10.39 -4.07
CA PHE A 52 -12.19 -8.97 -4.33
C PHE A 52 -11.28 -8.61 -5.52
N HIS A 53 -10.10 -9.23 -5.66
CA HIS A 53 -9.17 -8.95 -6.76
C HIS A 53 -9.73 -9.33 -8.11
N ILE A 54 -10.33 -10.51 -8.21
CA ILE A 54 -10.96 -11.00 -9.45
C ILE A 54 -12.07 -10.06 -9.88
N VAL A 55 -12.91 -9.62 -8.93
CA VAL A 55 -14.01 -8.70 -9.22
C VAL A 55 -13.49 -7.31 -9.59
N ALA A 56 -12.53 -6.77 -8.84
CA ALA A 56 -12.00 -5.43 -9.03
C ALA A 56 -11.12 -5.29 -10.28
N SER A 57 -10.48 -6.38 -10.73
CA SER A 57 -9.67 -6.38 -11.94
C SER A 57 -10.50 -6.65 -13.20
N LYS A 58 -11.71 -7.20 -13.11
CA LYS A 58 -12.50 -7.56 -14.29
C LYS A 58 -12.81 -6.35 -15.18
N LYS A 59 -12.46 -6.46 -16.46
CA LYS A 59 -12.80 -5.47 -17.50
C LYS A 59 -14.30 -5.47 -17.73
N GLN A 60 -14.85 -4.27 -17.87
CA GLN A 60 -16.22 -4.10 -18.33
C GLN A 60 -16.34 -4.38 -19.83
N PRO A 61 -17.53 -4.71 -20.38
CA PRO A 61 -17.69 -5.00 -21.80
C PRO A 61 -17.21 -3.87 -22.73
N ASN A 62 -17.40 -2.61 -22.31
CA ASN A 62 -16.90 -1.43 -23.02
C ASN A 62 -15.39 -1.19 -22.87
N GLU A 63 -14.73 -1.89 -21.95
CA GLU A 63 -13.29 -1.82 -21.71
C GLU A 63 -12.52 -2.94 -22.44
N ALA A 64 -13.22 -3.97 -22.93
CA ALA A 64 -12.60 -5.12 -23.61
C ALA A 64 -11.84 -4.72 -24.89
N SER A 65 -12.27 -3.63 -25.56
CA SER A 65 -11.63 -3.08 -26.74
C SER A 65 -10.44 -2.16 -26.43
N LEU A 66 -10.19 -1.83 -25.17
CA LEU A 66 -9.10 -0.93 -24.79
C LEU A 66 -7.73 -1.63 -24.95
N PRO A 67 -6.73 -0.94 -25.52
CA PRO A 67 -5.43 -1.54 -25.84
C PRO A 67 -4.64 -1.90 -24.57
N ASP A 68 -4.40 -3.19 -24.36
CA ASP A 68 -3.75 -3.69 -23.16
C ASP A 68 -2.45 -4.45 -23.48
N ASN A 69 -1.35 -3.71 -23.48
CA ASN A 69 -0.01 -4.27 -23.74
C ASN A 69 0.73 -4.63 -22.44
N GLY A 70 -0.01 -4.90 -21.36
CA GLY A 70 0.55 -5.34 -20.08
C GLY A 70 1.12 -6.77 -20.14
N PRO A 71 2.09 -7.12 -19.28
CA PRO A 71 2.41 -8.52 -19.02
C PRO A 71 1.15 -9.34 -18.73
N LEU A 72 1.16 -10.61 -19.14
CA LEU A 72 0.08 -11.58 -18.90
C LEU A 72 -1.30 -11.18 -19.49
N HIS A 73 -1.36 -10.19 -20.39
CA HIS A 73 -2.64 -9.78 -21.02
C HIS A 73 -3.26 -10.89 -21.89
N THR A 74 -2.44 -11.78 -22.45
CA THR A 74 -2.89 -12.91 -23.28
C THR A 74 -3.56 -14.00 -22.45
N GLU A 75 -3.05 -14.28 -21.26
CA GLU A 75 -3.58 -15.28 -20.32
C GLU A 75 -4.80 -14.73 -19.56
N TYR A 76 -4.78 -13.44 -19.22
CA TYR A 76 -5.84 -12.77 -18.45
C TYR A 76 -6.48 -11.64 -19.26
N LYS A 77 -7.10 -11.98 -20.40
CA LYS A 77 -7.67 -11.01 -21.35
C LYS A 77 -8.73 -10.09 -20.75
N ASP A 78 -9.56 -10.66 -19.87
CA ASP A 78 -10.72 -10.00 -19.27
C ASP A 78 -10.40 -9.32 -17.95
N GLN A 79 -9.13 -9.22 -17.56
CA GLN A 79 -8.72 -8.58 -16.31
C GLN A 79 -7.72 -7.47 -16.59
N TRP A 80 -7.80 -6.38 -15.84
CA TRP A 80 -6.74 -5.39 -15.66
C TRP A 80 -5.63 -5.97 -14.78
N ALA A 81 -4.40 -5.51 -14.99
CA ALA A 81 -3.27 -5.94 -14.18
C ALA A 81 -3.29 -5.28 -12.80
N ILE A 82 -2.72 -6.00 -11.83
CA ILE A 82 -2.65 -5.61 -10.43
C ILE A 82 -1.18 -5.32 -10.10
N LEU A 83 -0.81 -4.04 -9.93
CA LEU A 83 0.56 -3.72 -9.51
C LEU A 83 0.71 -3.94 -8.01
N THR A 84 1.74 -4.68 -7.61
CA THR A 84 2.01 -5.00 -6.20
C THR A 84 3.44 -4.65 -5.78
N ASP A 85 3.74 -4.82 -4.48
CA ASP A 85 5.10 -4.61 -3.97
C ASP A 85 6.02 -5.81 -4.20
N LYS A 86 7.33 -5.57 -4.04
CA LYS A 86 8.37 -6.61 -4.07
C LYS A 86 8.11 -7.74 -3.06
N GLY A 87 7.33 -7.50 -2.01
CA GLY A 87 6.95 -8.52 -1.01
C GLY A 87 5.97 -9.58 -1.49
N TYR A 88 5.28 -9.37 -2.62
CA TYR A 88 4.20 -10.24 -3.10
C TYR A 88 4.67 -11.26 -4.16
N GLN A 89 5.90 -11.75 -4.07
CA GLN A 89 6.45 -12.67 -5.07
C GLN A 89 5.55 -13.91 -5.27
N GLY A 90 5.27 -14.27 -6.52
CA GLY A 90 4.45 -15.42 -6.88
C GLY A 90 3.01 -15.11 -7.29
N ILE A 91 2.55 -13.85 -7.28
CA ILE A 91 1.19 -13.51 -7.77
C ILE A 91 0.93 -13.94 -9.23
N PRO A 92 1.87 -13.77 -10.19
CA PRO A 92 1.67 -14.18 -11.58
C PRO A 92 1.17 -15.62 -11.78
N GLU A 93 1.45 -16.52 -10.83
CA GLU A 93 1.05 -17.92 -10.89
C GLU A 93 -0.46 -18.14 -10.78
N PHE A 94 -1.22 -17.18 -10.24
CA PHE A 94 -2.65 -17.35 -9.95
C PHE A 94 -3.51 -16.10 -10.20
N SER A 95 -2.91 -14.96 -10.55
CA SER A 95 -3.63 -13.72 -10.87
C SER A 95 -2.78 -12.87 -11.80
N ARG A 96 -3.40 -11.89 -12.48
CA ARG A 96 -2.72 -10.92 -13.34
C ARG A 96 -1.91 -9.86 -12.56
N GLY A 97 -1.02 -10.30 -11.68
CA GLY A 97 -0.15 -9.43 -10.89
C GLY A 97 1.09 -8.99 -11.65
N ILE A 98 1.48 -7.73 -11.49
CA ILE A 98 2.78 -7.22 -11.93
C ILE A 98 3.60 -6.91 -10.68
N ASN A 99 4.64 -7.71 -10.49
CA ASN A 99 5.57 -7.59 -9.38
C ASN A 99 6.89 -7.01 -9.88
N PRO A 100 7.49 -6.06 -9.17
CA PRO A 100 8.85 -5.67 -9.45
C PRO A 100 9.80 -6.86 -9.21
N THR A 101 10.74 -7.07 -10.14
CA THR A 101 11.76 -8.11 -10.04
C THR A 101 12.59 -7.89 -8.78
N LYS A 102 12.64 -8.92 -7.93
CA LYS A 102 13.45 -8.91 -6.70
C LYS A 102 14.89 -9.29 -7.04
N LYS A 103 15.84 -8.46 -6.63
CA LYS A 103 17.28 -8.77 -6.71
C LYS A 103 17.58 -10.03 -5.88
N GLN A 104 18.15 -11.05 -6.50
CA GLN A 104 18.60 -12.25 -5.79
C GLN A 104 19.98 -12.02 -5.16
N PRO A 105 20.34 -12.74 -4.08
CA PRO A 105 21.69 -12.72 -3.55
C PRO A 105 22.69 -13.05 -4.67
N ASN A 106 23.73 -12.23 -4.82
CA ASN A 106 24.81 -12.39 -5.80
C ASN A 106 24.41 -12.25 -7.29
N LYS A 107 23.17 -11.82 -7.60
CA LYS A 107 22.74 -11.50 -8.96
C LYS A 107 22.41 -10.01 -9.07
N LEU A 108 23.00 -9.31 -10.04
CA LEU A 108 22.57 -7.97 -10.40
C LEU A 108 21.31 -8.03 -11.27
N LEU A 109 20.46 -7.01 -11.14
CA LEU A 109 19.35 -6.84 -12.07
C LEU A 109 19.91 -6.40 -13.42
N THR A 110 19.31 -6.86 -14.52
CA THR A 110 19.64 -6.32 -15.84
C THR A 110 19.11 -4.89 -15.97
N ARG A 111 19.67 -4.11 -16.88
CA ARG A 111 19.21 -2.74 -17.17
C ARG A 111 17.72 -2.70 -17.55
N GLU A 112 17.23 -3.73 -18.23
CA GLU A 112 15.83 -3.88 -18.64
C GLU A 112 14.91 -4.18 -17.45
N GLU A 113 15.35 -5.04 -16.52
CA GLU A 113 14.63 -5.32 -15.28
C GLU A 113 14.56 -4.07 -14.40
N GLU A 114 15.65 -3.29 -14.33
CA GLU A 114 15.69 -2.02 -13.61
C GLU A 114 14.74 -0.98 -14.22
N ALA A 115 14.72 -0.84 -15.54
CA ALA A 115 13.81 0.06 -16.24
C ALA A 115 12.34 -0.34 -16.00
N THR A 116 12.02 -1.63 -16.06
CA THR A 116 10.67 -2.15 -15.79
C THR A 116 10.25 -1.92 -14.35
N ASN A 117 11.17 -2.13 -13.40
CA ASN A 117 10.95 -1.84 -11.99
C ASN A 117 10.73 -0.36 -11.73
N ALA A 118 11.50 0.52 -12.39
CA ALA A 118 11.35 1.97 -12.28
C ALA A 118 9.99 2.43 -12.83
N ALA A 119 9.58 1.93 -14.00
CA ALA A 119 8.26 2.21 -14.57
C ALA A 119 7.13 1.74 -13.64
N THR A 120 7.23 0.53 -13.10
CA THR A 120 6.26 -0.03 -12.15
C THR A 120 6.22 0.78 -10.86
N SER A 121 7.37 1.23 -10.36
CA SER A 121 7.46 2.10 -9.18
C SER A 121 6.84 3.47 -9.44
N ALA A 122 7.07 4.05 -10.62
CA ALA A 122 6.49 5.32 -11.03
C ALA A 122 4.95 5.23 -11.15
N ASP A 123 4.41 4.11 -11.61
CA ASP A 123 2.97 3.87 -11.58
C ASP A 123 2.49 3.73 -10.13
N ARG A 124 3.24 3.04 -9.27
CA ARG A 124 2.87 2.91 -7.86
C ARG A 124 2.99 4.22 -7.04
N VAL A 125 3.51 5.32 -7.57
CA VAL A 125 3.66 6.58 -6.79
C VAL A 125 2.35 7.08 -6.17
N ILE A 126 1.21 6.87 -6.82
CA ILE A 126 -0.11 7.30 -6.29
C ILE A 126 -0.44 6.61 -4.99
N VAL A 127 -0.02 5.35 -4.90
CA VAL A 127 -0.20 4.54 -3.73
C VAL A 127 0.61 5.09 -2.56
N GLU A 128 1.87 5.39 -2.82
CA GLU A 128 2.77 5.99 -1.83
C GLU A 128 2.22 7.33 -1.36
N ASN A 129 1.68 8.13 -2.28
CA ASN A 129 1.03 9.40 -1.96
C ASN A 129 -0.23 9.21 -1.10
N PHE A 130 -1.10 8.24 -1.42
CA PHE A 130 -2.29 7.94 -0.63
C PHE A 130 -1.92 7.56 0.81
N PHE A 131 -0.93 6.70 0.98
CA PHE A 131 -0.47 6.26 2.29
C PHE A 131 0.33 7.33 3.05
N GLY A 132 1.09 8.15 2.34
CA GLY A 132 1.70 9.36 2.88
C GLY A 132 0.64 10.29 3.47
N ARG A 133 -0.45 10.56 2.74
CA ARG A 133 -1.58 11.35 3.26
C ARG A 133 -2.28 10.66 4.41
N LEU A 134 -2.52 9.35 4.32
CA LEU A 134 -3.14 8.57 5.39
C LEU A 134 -2.34 8.72 6.70
N TYR A 135 -1.02 8.57 6.62
CA TYR A 135 -0.12 8.69 7.76
C TYR A 135 -0.04 10.13 8.29
N VAL A 136 0.06 11.12 7.41
CA VAL A 136 0.22 12.53 7.78
C VAL A 136 -1.06 13.11 8.38
N LEU A 137 -2.21 12.91 7.75
CA LEU A 137 -3.49 13.49 8.19
C LEU A 137 -4.03 12.80 9.44
N TRP A 138 -3.84 11.49 9.53
CA TRP A 138 -4.43 10.67 10.58
C TRP A 138 -3.40 10.12 11.55
N GLY A 139 -2.18 10.66 11.58
CA GLY A 139 -1.10 10.25 12.49
C GLY A 139 -1.49 10.32 13.98
N ILE A 140 -2.45 11.16 14.35
CA ILE A 140 -3.02 11.21 15.70
C ILE A 140 -4.04 10.08 15.93
N CYS A 141 -4.82 9.74 14.90
CA CYS A 141 -5.75 8.61 14.89
C CYS A 141 -5.05 7.25 14.61
N ALA A 142 -3.74 7.27 14.36
CA ALA A 142 -2.88 6.12 14.13
C ALA A 142 -2.82 5.15 15.32
N ASN A 143 -3.15 5.63 16.51
CA ASN A 143 -3.15 4.81 17.70
C ASN A 143 -4.39 3.92 17.75
N LYS A 144 -4.13 2.61 17.98
CA LYS A 144 -5.08 1.50 18.10
C LYS A 144 -5.95 1.28 16.85
N TYR A 145 -5.50 0.36 15.98
CA TYR A 145 -6.36 -0.52 15.16
C TYR A 145 -7.44 0.14 14.30
N ARG A 146 -7.20 1.35 13.77
CA ARG A 146 -8.27 2.17 13.12
C ARG A 146 -7.99 2.62 11.69
N TRP A 147 -6.93 2.15 11.05
CA TRP A 147 -6.56 2.57 9.69
C TRP A 147 -7.63 2.25 8.64
N CYS A 148 -8.36 1.14 8.77
CA CYS A 148 -9.50 0.84 7.90
C CYS A 148 -10.60 1.91 7.99
N ARG A 149 -10.80 2.51 9.17
CA ARG A 149 -11.80 3.58 9.40
C ARG A 149 -11.33 4.94 8.92
N THR A 150 -10.05 5.11 8.60
CA THR A 150 -9.50 6.38 8.07
C THR A 150 -9.39 6.38 6.55
N CYS A 151 -9.39 5.22 5.88
CA CYS A 151 -9.37 5.13 4.41
C CYS A 151 -10.51 5.93 3.73
N PRO A 152 -11.78 5.83 4.16
CA PRO A 152 -12.86 6.67 3.60
C PRO A 152 -12.66 8.18 3.82
N LYS A 153 -12.04 8.55 4.95
CA LYS A 153 -11.73 9.96 5.24
C LYS A 153 -10.60 10.47 4.34
N THR A 154 -9.59 9.64 4.08
CA THR A 154 -8.54 9.95 3.10
C THR A 154 -9.12 10.06 1.71
N ASN A 155 -10.05 9.20 1.30
CA ASN A 155 -10.76 9.33 0.02
C ASN A 155 -11.49 10.67 -0.10
N LEU A 156 -12.21 11.11 0.93
CA LEU A 156 -12.87 12.42 0.94
C LEU A 156 -11.85 13.56 0.79
N HIS A 157 -10.71 13.47 1.48
CA HIS A 157 -9.65 14.45 1.36
C HIS A 157 -9.02 14.45 -0.04
N VAL A 158 -8.80 13.27 -0.64
CA VAL A 158 -8.29 13.11 -2.02
C VAL A 158 -9.23 13.74 -3.04
N LYS A 159 -10.54 13.59 -2.88
CA LYS A 159 -11.53 14.24 -3.75
C LYS A 159 -11.45 15.77 -3.69
N ARG A 160 -11.04 16.34 -2.56
CA ARG A 160 -10.89 17.79 -2.37
C ARG A 160 -9.50 18.32 -2.75
N ASN A 161 -8.47 17.49 -2.64
CA ASN A 161 -7.08 17.85 -2.89
C ASN A 161 -6.44 16.80 -3.80
N THR A 162 -6.19 17.10 -5.07
CA THR A 162 -5.65 16.12 -6.04
C THR A 162 -4.20 15.71 -5.75
N MET A 163 -3.85 14.42 -5.91
CA MET A 163 -2.55 13.83 -5.51
C MET A 163 -1.37 14.05 -6.49
N ARG A 164 -1.49 14.98 -7.46
CA ARG A 164 -0.54 15.04 -8.59
C ARG A 164 0.19 16.38 -8.81
N SER A 165 0.05 17.39 -7.93
CA SER A 165 0.83 18.63 -8.10
C SER A 165 0.97 19.54 -6.87
N ASN A 166 -0.05 19.68 -6.00
CA ASN A 166 -0.03 20.67 -4.91
C ASN A 166 0.41 20.15 -3.53
N ASP A 167 0.85 18.90 -3.44
CA ASP A 167 1.09 18.23 -2.17
C ASP A 167 2.39 18.66 -1.46
N ARG A 168 3.40 19.15 -2.18
CA ARG A 168 4.69 19.55 -1.56
C ARG A 168 4.53 20.65 -0.53
N GLU A 169 3.73 21.67 -0.82
CA GLU A 169 3.46 22.77 0.12
C GLU A 169 2.59 22.31 1.30
N HIS A 170 1.60 21.44 1.05
CA HIS A 170 0.79 20.85 2.12
C HIS A 170 1.64 20.02 3.10
N TYR A 171 2.55 19.18 2.59
CA TYR A 171 3.49 18.42 3.41
C TYR A 171 4.50 19.30 4.16
N ARG A 172 4.93 20.44 3.58
CA ARG A 172 5.80 21.42 4.25
C ARG A 172 5.14 22.06 5.46
N CYS A 173 3.91 22.57 5.31
CA CYS A 173 3.16 23.17 6.41
C CYS A 173 2.87 22.16 7.53
N GLN A 174 2.58 20.90 7.19
CA GLN A 174 2.26 19.87 8.18
C GLN A 174 3.51 19.29 8.86
N ASN A 175 4.66 19.17 8.19
CA ASN A 175 5.93 18.79 8.84
C ASN A 175 6.32 19.79 9.94
N ARG A 176 6.06 21.09 9.70
CA ARG A 176 6.19 22.13 10.74
C ARG A 176 5.23 21.89 11.91
N LEU A 177 3.97 21.54 11.65
CA LEU A 177 2.99 21.21 12.70
C LEU A 177 3.37 19.95 13.50
N ASN A 178 3.86 18.89 12.83
CA ASN A 178 4.37 17.68 13.48
C ASN A 178 5.57 18.00 14.38
N HIS A 179 6.47 18.89 13.96
CA HIS A 179 7.60 19.36 14.79
C HIS A 179 7.12 20.13 16.02
N ILE A 180 6.06 20.94 15.89
CA ILE A 180 5.43 21.64 17.02
C ILE A 180 4.78 20.64 17.98
N VAL A 181 4.09 19.60 17.49
CA VAL A 181 3.47 18.55 18.32
C VAL A 181 4.51 17.68 19.03
N VAL A 182 5.59 17.32 18.35
CA VAL A 182 6.71 16.56 18.94
C VAL A 182 7.40 17.40 20.02
N SER A 183 7.66 18.68 19.76
CA SER A 183 8.24 19.58 20.76
C SER A 183 7.31 19.82 21.97
N THR A 184 5.99 19.86 21.79
CA THR A 184 5.03 19.91 22.92
C THR A 184 4.92 18.58 23.67
N ARG A 185 5.09 17.42 23.01
CA ARG A 185 5.21 16.12 23.68
C ARG A 185 6.49 15.99 24.50
N SER A 186 7.63 16.46 24.00
CA SER A 186 8.89 16.49 24.74
C SER A 186 8.79 17.35 26.00
N LYS A 187 8.03 18.45 25.97
CA LYS A 187 7.73 19.28 27.14
C LYS A 187 6.81 18.61 28.19
N ARG A 188 6.16 17.49 27.85
CA ARG A 188 5.28 16.71 28.76
C ARG A 188 5.95 15.47 29.36
N LYS A 189 7.26 15.27 29.17
CA LYS A 189 8.03 14.15 29.76
C LYS A 189 8.30 14.32 31.28
N GLY A 190 7.26 14.57 32.06
CA GLY A 190 7.32 14.67 33.52
C GLY A 190 6.44 13.66 34.27
N VAL A 191 5.73 12.76 33.58
CA VAL A 191 4.87 11.76 34.23
C VAL A 191 5.26 10.38 33.72
N LYS A 192 5.90 9.59 34.58
CA LYS A 192 6.15 8.16 34.36
C LYS A 192 4.80 7.47 34.11
N ARG A 193 4.61 6.85 32.95
CA ARG A 193 3.46 5.98 32.69
C ARG A 193 3.93 4.53 32.74
N ASN A 194 3.18 3.73 33.50
CA ASN A 194 3.43 2.31 33.72
C ASN A 194 3.42 1.53 32.39
N HIS A 195 4.33 0.57 32.29
CA HIS A 195 4.54 -0.36 31.18
C HIS A 195 3.34 -1.29 30.99
N ALA A 196 2.27 -0.81 30.37
CA ALA A 196 1.15 -1.63 29.94
C ALA A 196 0.81 -1.32 28.47
N VAL A 197 1.20 -2.24 27.57
CA VAL A 197 0.71 -2.41 26.19
C VAL A 197 0.75 -1.17 25.28
N ASP A 198 1.94 -0.58 25.11
CA ASP A 198 2.24 0.29 23.96
C ASP A 198 2.60 -0.59 22.73
N ALA A 199 1.59 -1.25 22.14
CA ALA A 199 1.74 -1.87 20.83
C ALA A 199 1.65 -0.78 19.75
N GLU A 200 2.80 -0.25 19.34
CA GLU A 200 2.92 0.69 18.22
C GLU A 200 2.39 0.03 16.92
N CYS A 201 1.45 0.70 16.26
CA CYS A 201 0.64 0.14 15.19
C CYS A 201 1.45 -0.02 13.89
N VAL A 202 1.96 -1.22 13.60
CA VAL A 202 2.77 -1.46 12.38
C VAL A 202 1.91 -1.80 11.17
N LEU A 203 1.67 -0.80 10.32
CA LEU A 203 1.19 -0.99 8.96
C LEU A 203 2.20 -1.82 8.14
N LYS A 204 1.74 -2.87 7.46
CA LYS A 204 2.31 -3.25 6.17
C LYS A 204 1.21 -3.14 5.13
N GLN A 205 1.48 -2.29 4.15
CA GLN A 205 0.54 -1.86 3.12
C GLN A 205 0.70 -2.80 1.94
N ALA A 206 -0.35 -3.54 1.64
CA ALA A 206 -0.49 -4.25 0.38
C ALA A 206 -1.35 -3.37 -0.52
N ILE A 207 -0.88 -3.05 -1.72
CA ILE A 207 -1.67 -2.28 -2.67
C ILE A 207 -1.79 -3.02 -3.98
N ILE A 208 -3.00 -2.88 -4.50
CA ILE A 208 -3.42 -3.28 -5.82
C ILE A 208 -3.74 -2.02 -6.56
N VAL A 209 -2.92 -1.74 -7.57
CA VAL A 209 -3.18 -0.71 -8.56
C VAL A 209 -3.81 -1.40 -9.76
N ASP A 210 -5.04 -1.03 -10.05
CA ASP A 210 -5.73 -1.32 -11.31
C ASP A 210 -4.94 -0.67 -12.46
N SER A 211 -4.56 -1.46 -13.47
CA SER A 211 -3.67 -1.07 -14.55
C SER A 211 -4.18 -0.04 -15.54
N ARG A 212 -5.35 0.58 -15.33
CA ARG A 212 -5.80 1.76 -16.12
C ARG A 212 -4.73 2.85 -16.27
N MET A 213 -3.72 2.87 -15.38
CA MET A 213 -2.55 3.76 -15.41
C MET A 213 -1.71 3.74 -16.69
N ARG A 214 -1.57 2.58 -17.37
CA ARG A 214 -0.69 2.48 -18.53
C ARG A 214 -1.21 3.26 -19.75
N GLN A 215 -2.50 3.55 -19.83
CA GLN A 215 -3.08 4.27 -20.97
C GLN A 215 -3.07 5.79 -20.83
N VAL A 216 -2.91 6.33 -19.62
CA VAL A 216 -2.98 7.79 -19.36
C VAL A 216 -1.62 8.48 -19.54
N ARG A 217 -0.59 7.76 -19.99
CA ARG A 217 0.78 8.28 -20.21
C ARG A 217 1.16 8.47 -21.68
N LYS A 218 0.20 8.46 -22.61
CA LYS A 218 0.41 8.93 -23.97
C LYS A 218 -0.22 10.30 -24.16
#